data_AF-A0A2E1BE41-F1
#
_entry.id   AF-A0A2E1BE41-F1
#
_cell.length_a   1.000
_cell.length_b   1.000
_cell.length_c   1.000
_cell.angle_alpha   90.00
_cell.angle_beta   90.00
_cell.angle_gamma   90.00
#
_symmetry.space_group_name_H-M   'P 1'
#
loop_
_entity.id
_entity.type
_entity.pdbx_description
1 polymer ?
#
loop_
_entity_poly.entity_id
_entity_poly.type
_entity_poly.pdbx_seq_one_letter_code
_entity_poly.pdbx_strand_id
1 'polypeptide(L)'
;VLNGYGEWALEEKASGAFVGFCGPWKPADMPEPEIAWALLPEHYGKGFALEAAKRALRHVYEALNWPTVMSLIEPGNAASIRLAERLGATAERKMEIYGREAVVYRHLPPDLLKEQFA
;
A
#
# COMPACT_ATOMS: atom_id res chain seq x y z
N VAL A 1 -3.74 -19.82 -1.08
CA VAL A 1 -4.69 -19.60 -2.20
C VAL A 1 -4.08 -18.55 -3.12
N LEU A 2 -4.09 -18.78 -4.43
CA LEU A 2 -3.65 -17.77 -5.40
C LEU A 2 -4.84 -16.85 -5.70
N ASN A 3 -4.67 -15.54 -5.51
CA ASN A 3 -5.78 -14.58 -5.60
C ASN A 3 -5.89 -13.88 -6.97
N GLY A 4 -5.00 -14.19 -7.92
CA GLY A 4 -4.92 -13.50 -9.22
C GLY A 4 -4.24 -12.13 -9.17
N TYR A 5 -3.65 -11.77 -8.03
CA TYR A 5 -2.87 -10.55 -7.82
C TYR A 5 -1.77 -10.80 -6.77
N GLY A 6 -0.81 -9.88 -6.67
CA GLY A 6 0.26 -9.87 -5.68
C GLY A 6 1.09 -8.59 -5.77
N GLU A 7 2.03 -8.44 -4.85
CA GLU A 7 2.98 -7.32 -4.89
C GLU A 7 3.87 -7.41 -6.13
N TRP A 8 4.24 -6.24 -6.66
CA TRP A 8 5.15 -6.13 -7.79
C TRP A 8 6.55 -5.82 -7.31
N ALA A 9 7.55 -6.40 -7.98
CA ALA A 9 8.93 -5.92 -7.87
C ALA A 9 9.03 -4.51 -8.48
N LEU A 10 9.74 -3.63 -7.79
CA LEU A 10 10.02 -2.27 -8.23
C LEU A 10 11.44 -2.23 -8.80
N GLU A 11 11.57 -1.65 -9.99
CA GLU A 11 12.84 -1.46 -10.68
C GLU A 11 13.05 0.03 -10.98
N GLU A 12 14.21 0.57 -10.61
CA GLU A 12 14.57 1.95 -10.94
C GLU A 12 14.96 2.05 -12.42
N LYS A 13 14.17 2.78 -13.21
CA LYS A 13 14.36 2.90 -14.67
C LYS A 13 15.76 3.36 -15.10
N ALA A 14 16.42 4.20 -14.30
CA ALA A 14 17.70 4.78 -14.67
C ALA A 14 18.87 3.78 -14.54
N SER A 15 18.78 2.86 -13.58
CA SER A 15 19.89 1.97 -13.20
C SER A 15 19.57 0.49 -13.42
N GLY A 16 18.29 0.13 -13.57
CA GLY A 16 17.80 -1.24 -13.52
C GLY A 16 17.87 -1.86 -12.12
N ALA A 17 18.14 -1.06 -11.08
CA ALA A 17 18.29 -1.56 -9.72
C ALA A 17 16.94 -2.02 -9.15
N PHE A 18 16.96 -3.15 -8.43
CA PHE A 18 15.83 -3.59 -7.64
C PHE A 18 15.63 -2.67 -6.43
N VAL A 19 14.44 -2.07 -6.32
CA VAL A 19 14.10 -1.06 -5.32
C VAL A 19 13.35 -1.65 -4.12
N GLY A 20 12.60 -2.74 -4.34
CA GLY A 20 11.73 -3.35 -3.34
C GLY A 20 10.43 -3.86 -3.94
N PHE A 21 9.38 -3.90 -3.13
CA PHE A 21 8.06 -4.37 -3.51
C PHE A 21 6.98 -3.33 -3.21
N CYS A 22 5.93 -3.33 -4.03
CA CYS A 22 4.68 -2.65 -3.72
C CYS A 22 3.54 -3.25 -4.54
N GLY A 23 2.35 -3.40 -3.94
CA GLY A 23 1.17 -3.80 -4.68
C GLY A 23 0.05 -4.36 -3.81
N PRO A 24 -0.98 -4.94 -4.46
CA PRO A 24 -2.07 -5.60 -3.76
C PRO A 24 -1.59 -6.87 -3.05
N TRP A 25 -2.01 -7.01 -1.79
CA TRP A 25 -1.67 -8.16 -0.96
C TRP A 25 -2.87 -8.61 -0.14
N LYS A 26 -3.01 -9.93 0.05
CA LYS A 26 -4.03 -10.49 0.93
C LYS A 26 -3.58 -11.88 1.43
N PRO A 27 -2.88 -11.94 2.58
CA PRO A 27 -2.64 -13.20 3.28
C PRO A 27 -3.95 -13.94 3.57
N ALA A 28 -3.86 -15.27 3.68
CA ALA A 28 -5.03 -16.12 3.86
C ALA A 28 -5.81 -15.83 5.16
N ASP A 29 -5.09 -15.43 6.20
CA ASP A 29 -5.59 -15.12 7.53
C ASP A 29 -5.95 -13.64 7.73
N MET A 30 -5.76 -12.80 6.70
CA MET A 30 -6.17 -11.41 6.74
C MET A 30 -7.65 -11.23 6.35
N PRO A 31 -8.41 -10.41 7.10
CA PRO A 31 -9.84 -10.22 6.86
C PRO A 31 -10.12 -9.42 5.58
N GLU A 32 -9.20 -8.53 5.21
CA GLU A 32 -9.35 -7.60 4.09
C GLU A 32 -8.07 -7.59 3.25
N PRO A 33 -8.16 -7.25 1.95
CA PRO A 33 -6.98 -7.02 1.14
C PRO A 33 -6.35 -5.64 1.42
N GLU A 34 -5.06 -5.52 1.16
CA GLU A 34 -4.28 -4.31 1.40
C GLU A 34 -3.42 -3.89 0.21
N ILE A 35 -2.95 -2.63 0.23
CA ILE A 35 -1.74 -2.22 -0.48
C ILE A 35 -0.59 -2.26 0.52
N ALA A 36 0.43 -3.05 0.19
CA ALA A 36 1.67 -3.16 0.94
C ALA A 36 2.83 -2.54 0.16
N TRP A 37 3.87 -2.13 0.89
CA TRP A 37 5.14 -1.65 0.34
C TRP A 37 6.30 -1.99 1.27
N ALA A 38 7.44 -2.35 0.67
CA ALA A 38 8.70 -2.54 1.37
C ALA A 38 9.83 -2.18 0.41
N LEU A 39 10.60 -1.15 0.74
CA LEU A 39 11.73 -0.70 -0.08
C LEU A 39 13.05 -1.03 0.61
N LEU A 40 14.12 -1.18 -0.17
CA LEU A 40 15.46 -1.23 0.38
C LEU A 40 15.89 0.17 0.90
N PRO A 41 16.62 0.26 2.02
CA PRO A 41 16.96 1.54 2.65
C PRO A 41 17.66 2.57 1.75
N GLU A 42 18.51 2.13 0.83
CA GLU A 42 19.24 2.95 -0.14
C GLU A 42 18.33 3.66 -1.17
N HIS A 43 17.06 3.27 -1.23
CA HIS A 43 16.04 3.86 -2.10
C HIS A 43 15.02 4.73 -1.33
N TYR A 44 15.17 4.89 -0.02
CA TYR A 44 14.33 5.78 0.77
C TYR A 44 14.50 7.25 0.38
N GLY A 45 13.45 8.05 0.58
CA GLY A 45 13.47 9.49 0.32
C GLY A 45 13.44 9.90 -1.17
N LYS A 46 13.50 8.94 -2.10
CA LYS A 46 13.51 9.19 -3.56
C LYS A 46 12.13 9.24 -4.20
N GLY A 47 11.06 9.00 -3.43
CA GLY A 47 9.67 9.07 -3.91
C GLY A 47 9.12 7.77 -4.52
N PHE A 48 9.93 6.72 -4.68
CA PHE A 48 9.51 5.47 -5.31
C PHE A 48 8.31 4.80 -4.64
N ALA A 49 8.25 4.77 -3.30
CA ALA A 49 7.12 4.17 -2.58
C ALA A 49 5.80 4.89 -2.88
N LEU A 50 5.82 6.22 -3.00
CA LEU A 50 4.63 7.01 -3.33
C LEU A 50 4.18 6.78 -4.77
N GLU A 51 5.11 6.79 -5.72
CA GLU A 51 4.82 6.51 -7.12
C GLU A 51 4.21 5.12 -7.30
N ALA A 52 4.84 4.11 -6.71
CA ALA A 52 4.39 2.73 -6.78
C ALA A 52 3.02 2.53 -6.10
N ALA A 53 2.82 3.06 -4.89
CA ALA A 53 1.56 2.92 -4.17
C ALA A 53 0.40 3.61 -4.88
N LYS A 54 0.60 4.78 -5.50
CA LYS A 54 -0.42 5.41 -6.37
C LYS A 54 -0.82 4.50 -7.53
N ARG A 55 0.17 3.89 -8.20
CA ARG A 55 -0.09 2.95 -9.30
C ARG A 55 -0.82 1.70 -8.83
N ALA A 56 -0.50 1.20 -7.64
CA ALA A 56 -1.16 0.05 -7.02
C ALA A 56 -2.61 0.36 -6.64
N LEU A 57 -2.88 1.50 -5.98
CA LEU A 57 -4.25 1.96 -5.67
C LEU A 57 -5.11 2.05 -6.92
N ARG A 58 -4.57 2.65 -7.98
CA ARG A 58 -5.27 2.72 -9.28
C ARG A 58 -5.58 1.32 -9.83
N HIS A 59 -4.63 0.40 -9.76
CA HIS A 59 -4.82 -0.96 -10.24
C HIS A 59 -5.91 -1.72 -9.49
N VAL A 60 -5.92 -1.65 -8.15
CA VAL A 60 -6.93 -2.40 -7.37
C VAL A 60 -8.34 -1.89 -7.64
N TYR A 61 -8.50 -0.60 -7.94
CA TYR A 61 -9.79 -0.03 -8.26
C TYR A 61 -10.20 -0.25 -9.71
N GLU A 62 -9.31 0.00 -10.68
CA GLU A 62 -9.66 -0.07 -12.10
C GLU A 62 -9.65 -1.49 -12.67
N ALA A 63 -8.70 -2.34 -12.24
CA ALA A 63 -8.53 -3.68 -12.79
C ALA A 63 -9.14 -4.77 -11.90
N LEU A 64 -9.00 -4.64 -10.57
CA LEU A 64 -9.52 -5.63 -9.62
C LEU A 64 -10.92 -5.29 -9.10
N ASN A 65 -11.44 -4.10 -9.42
CA ASN A 65 -12.77 -3.62 -9.00
C ASN A 65 -12.98 -3.66 -7.48
N TRP A 66 -11.94 -3.41 -6.69
CA TRP A 66 -12.08 -3.37 -5.24
C TRP A 66 -12.87 -2.12 -4.83
N PRO A 67 -13.88 -2.26 -3.95
CA PRO A 67 -14.65 -1.12 -3.47
C PRO A 67 -13.87 -0.29 -2.44
N THR A 68 -12.87 -0.91 -1.80
CA THR A 68 -12.00 -0.31 -0.79
C THR A 68 -10.71 -1.11 -0.63
N VAL A 69 -9.69 -0.51 -0.03
CA VAL A 69 -8.44 -1.18 0.33
C VAL A 69 -7.83 -0.54 1.58
N MET A 70 -7.13 -1.33 2.38
CA MET A 70 -6.39 -0.85 3.54
C MET A 70 -4.88 -0.85 3.32
N SER A 71 -4.13 -0.26 4.25
CA SER A 71 -2.74 -0.61 4.53
C SER A 71 -2.62 -0.87 6.02
N LEU A 72 -2.03 -1.99 6.41
CA LEU A 72 -1.82 -2.32 7.81
C LEU A 72 -0.45 -1.85 8.28
N ILE A 73 -0.40 -0.99 9.30
CA ILE A 73 0.84 -0.31 9.68
C ILE A 73 1.05 -0.37 11.20
N GLU A 74 2.24 -0.80 11.62
CA GLU A 74 2.63 -0.75 13.04
C GLU A 74 2.68 0.72 13.54
N PRO A 75 2.16 1.03 14.75
CA PRO A 75 2.08 2.42 15.25
C PRO A 75 3.41 3.19 15.28
N GLY A 76 4.54 2.49 15.40
CA GLY A 76 5.89 3.09 15.40
C GLY A 76 6.45 3.40 14.01
N ASN A 77 5.81 2.94 12.93
CA ASN A 77 6.32 3.08 11.57
C ASN A 77 5.94 4.43 10.95
N ALA A 78 6.53 5.50 11.46
CA ALA A 78 6.24 6.87 11.06
C ALA A 78 6.43 7.14 9.55
N ALA A 79 7.33 6.41 8.88
CA ALA A 79 7.53 6.55 7.44
C ALA A 79 6.32 6.02 6.65
N SER A 80 5.79 4.85 7.02
CA SER A 80 4.63 4.26 6.37
C SER A 80 3.34 5.01 6.71
N ILE A 81 3.19 5.48 7.95
CA ILE A 81 2.07 6.33 8.37
C ILE A 81 1.99 7.58 7.47
N ARG A 82 3.09 8.33 7.36
CA ARG A 82 3.13 9.53 6.50
C ARG A 82 2.85 9.22 5.03
N LEU A 83 3.28 8.06 4.54
CA LEU A 83 2.98 7.65 3.17
C LEU A 83 1.50 7.35 2.99
N ALA A 84 0.88 6.60 3.89
CA ALA A 84 -0.56 6.31 3.87
C ALA A 84 -1.39 7.60 3.92
N GLU A 85 -1.07 8.51 4.84
CA GLU A 85 -1.74 9.82 4.94
C GLU A 85 -1.57 10.66 3.67
N ARG A 86 -0.37 10.67 3.08
CA ARG A 86 -0.11 11.37 1.81
C ARG A 86 -0.88 10.77 0.63
N LEU A 87 -1.23 9.49 0.69
CA LEU A 87 -2.12 8.81 -0.26
C LEU A 87 -3.61 9.08 0.01
N GLY A 88 -3.94 9.87 1.04
CA GLY A 88 -5.33 10.18 1.43
C GLY A 88 -5.93 9.18 2.41
N ALA A 89 -5.17 8.20 2.90
CA ALA A 89 -5.68 7.23 3.85
C ALA A 89 -5.84 7.82 5.25
N THR A 90 -6.84 7.34 5.98
CA THR A 90 -7.10 7.73 7.36
C THR A 90 -7.01 6.53 8.30
N ALA A 91 -6.54 6.76 9.53
CA ALA A 91 -6.54 5.72 10.54
C ALA A 91 -7.99 5.35 10.90
N GLU A 92 -8.37 4.09 10.67
CA GLU A 92 -9.74 3.60 10.85
C GLU A 92 -9.90 2.85 12.18
N ARG A 93 -9.07 1.82 12.40
CA ARG A 93 -9.15 0.96 13.59
C ARG A 93 -7.80 0.34 13.94
N LYS A 94 -7.65 -0.07 15.20
CA LYS A 94 -6.52 -0.89 15.65
C LYS A 94 -6.85 -2.38 15.49
N MET A 95 -5.84 -3.20 15.27
CA MET A 95 -5.93 -4.65 15.31
C MET A 95 -4.67 -5.27 15.89
N GLU A 96 -4.77 -6.50 16.38
CA GLU A 96 -3.64 -7.31 16.76
C GLU A 96 -3.43 -8.41 15.72
N ILE A 97 -2.22 -8.50 15.17
CA ILE A 97 -1.82 -9.51 14.19
C ILE A 97 -0.54 -10.16 14.69
N TYR A 98 -0.55 -11.48 14.85
CA TYR A 98 0.60 -12.26 15.34
C TYR A 98 1.21 -11.70 16.65
N GLY A 99 0.38 -11.23 17.58
CA GLY A 99 0.82 -10.63 18.85
C GLY A 99 1.43 -9.23 18.73
N ARG A 100 1.27 -8.56 17.59
CA ARG A 100 1.70 -7.17 17.36
C ARG A 100 0.52 -6.27 17.08
N GLU A 101 0.51 -5.10 17.71
CA GLU A 101 -0.46 -4.06 17.38
C GLU A 101 -0.17 -3.43 16.02
N ALA A 102 -1.22 -3.23 15.25
CA ALA A 102 -1.19 -2.50 13.99
C ALA A 102 -2.45 -1.65 13.84
N VAL A 103 -2.37 -0.62 12.99
CA VAL A 103 -3.46 0.28 12.65
C VAL A 103 -3.82 0.07 11.19
N VAL A 104 -5.11 -0.10 10.94
CA VAL A 104 -5.69 -0.10 9.59
C VAL A 104 -5.78 1.34 9.12
N TYR A 105 -5.04 1.68 8.07
CA TYR A 105 -5.19 2.92 7.34
C TYR A 105 -6.07 2.66 6.11
N ARG A 106 -7.24 3.28 6.08
CA ARG A 106 -8.25 3.11 5.03
C ARG A 106 -8.01 4.12 3.91
N HIS A 107 -7.78 3.65 2.70
CA HIS A 107 -7.65 4.52 1.52
C HIS A 107 -9.01 5.03 1.06
N LEU A 108 -9.03 6.21 0.42
CA LEU A 108 -10.23 6.77 -0.16
C LEU A 108 -10.87 5.80 -1.18
N PRO A 109 -12.21 5.71 -1.23
CA PRO A 109 -12.89 4.92 -2.24
C PRO A 109 -12.61 5.47 -3.67
N PRO A 110 -12.85 4.65 -4.71
CA PRO A 110 -12.43 4.97 -6.09
C PRO A 110 -12.97 6.28 -6.66
N ASP A 111 -14.16 6.70 -6.22
CA ASP A 111 -14.80 7.96 -6.61
C ASP A 111 -14.08 9.18 -6.03
N LEU A 112 -13.75 9.15 -4.73
CA LEU A 112 -13.04 10.23 -4.06
C LEU A 112 -11.54 10.27 -4.42
N LEU A 113 -10.93 9.12 -4.71
CA LEU A 113 -9.52 9.08 -5.12
C LEU A 113 -9.28 9.79 -6.46
N LYS A 114 -10.25 9.73 -7.39
CA LYS A 114 -10.15 10.43 -8.69
C LYS A 114 -10.04 11.93 -8.52
N GLU A 115 -10.73 12.50 -7.53
CA GLU A 115 -10.69 13.93 -7.22
C GLU A 115 -9.35 14.35 -6.60
N GLN A 116 -8.69 13.45 -5.86
CA GLN A 116 -7.41 13.73 -5.20
C GLN A 116 -6.21 13.73 -6.16
N PHE A 117 -6.28 12.98 -7.26
CA PHE A 117 -5.19 12.85 -8.25
C PHE A 117 -5.49 13.49 -9.61
N ALA A 118 -6.62 14.19 -9.75
CA ALA A 118 -6.90 15.10 -10.86
C ALA A 118 -6.08 16.39 -10.75
#